data_AF-A0A7S1ME62-F1
#
_entry.id   AF-A0A7S1ME62-F1
#
_cell.length_a   1.000
_cell.length_b   1.000
_cell.length_c   1.000
_cell.angle_alpha   90.00
_cell.angle_beta   90.00
_cell.angle_gamma   90.00
#
_symmetry.space_group_name_H-M   'P 1'
#
loop_
_entity.id
_entity.type
_entity.pdbx_description
1 polymer ?
#
loop_
_entity_poly.entity_id
_entity_poly.type
_entity_poly.pdbx_seq_one_letter_code
_entity_poly.pdbx_strand_id
1 'polypeptide(L)'
;WDQTRWRGGAFPTRSALDALFPSVPVFLEQLSGHACWVNSKALEIAAADIPASGDPSGGHIERDAQGRPTGVLSDGAVPLITKHIPPLPDSIADSVLGEVLGDCAAHGLTGVHDMMAQRADVQLFQRRHARGELGLRVYAMRDGINSA
;
A
#
# COMPACT_ATOMS: atom_id res chain seq x y z
N TRP A 1 -4.47 1.56 -10.21
CA TRP A 1 -5.30 1.29 -11.42
C TRP A 1 -6.59 2.12 -11.34
N ASP A 2 -7.32 2.27 -12.44
CA ASP A 2 -8.58 3.04 -12.49
C ASP A 2 -9.51 2.44 -13.55
N GLN A 3 -10.57 1.77 -13.08
CA GLN A 3 -11.54 1.08 -13.93
C GLN A 3 -12.42 2.06 -14.73
N THR A 4 -12.58 3.30 -14.28
CA THR A 4 -13.40 4.31 -14.99
C THR A 4 -12.82 4.67 -16.35
N ARG A 5 -11.51 4.42 -16.53
CA ARG A 5 -10.80 4.60 -17.80
C ARG A 5 -10.91 3.41 -18.75
N TRP A 6 -11.49 2.29 -18.30
CA TRP A 6 -11.69 1.10 -19.12
C TRP A 6 -13.07 1.09 -19.77
N ARG A 7 -13.16 0.48 -20.95
CA ARG A 7 -14.43 0.35 -21.66
C ARG A 7 -15.42 -0.46 -20.81
N GLY A 8 -16.52 0.18 -20.41
CA GLY A 8 -17.57 -0.43 -19.60
C GLY A 8 -17.42 -0.26 -18.09
N GLY A 9 -16.30 0.30 -17.59
CA GLY A 9 -16.16 0.66 -16.18
C GLY A 9 -16.19 -0.50 -15.17
N ALA A 10 -16.16 -1.74 -15.65
CA ALA A 10 -16.28 -2.92 -14.81
C ALA A 10 -15.02 -3.13 -13.97
N PHE A 11 -15.22 -3.60 -12.74
CA PHE A 11 -14.10 -4.00 -11.89
C PHE A 11 -13.32 -5.16 -12.52
N PRO A 12 -11.99 -5.18 -12.32
CA PRO A 12 -11.19 -6.31 -12.75
C PRO A 12 -11.45 -7.52 -11.83
N THR A 13 -10.95 -8.68 -12.25
CA THR A 13 -11.02 -9.92 -11.46
C THR A 13 -9.62 -10.49 -11.22
N ARG A 14 -9.47 -11.27 -10.16
CA ARG A 14 -8.24 -11.97 -9.77
C ARG A 14 -7.71 -12.85 -10.89
N SER A 15 -8.58 -13.41 -11.74
CA SER A 15 -8.20 -14.26 -12.85
C SER A 15 -7.28 -13.58 -13.86
N ALA A 16 -7.41 -12.26 -14.06
CA ALA A 16 -6.51 -11.52 -14.94
C ALA A 16 -5.09 -11.39 -14.34
N LEU A 17 -4.95 -11.34 -13.02
CA LEU A 17 -3.64 -11.39 -12.36
C LEU A 17 -3.13 -12.84 -12.22
N ASP A 18 -4.01 -13.80 -11.96
CA ASP A 18 -3.65 -15.23 -11.87
C ASP A 18 -3.02 -15.74 -13.17
N ALA A 19 -3.52 -15.27 -14.32
CA ALA A 19 -2.97 -15.62 -15.63
C ALA A 19 -1.53 -15.12 -15.86
N LEU A 20 -1.17 -13.98 -15.27
CA LEU A 20 0.15 -13.35 -15.42
C LEU A 20 1.12 -13.71 -14.30
N PHE A 21 0.59 -13.94 -13.09
CA PHE A 21 1.33 -14.15 -11.85
C PHE A 21 0.74 -15.34 -11.08
N PRO A 22 0.92 -16.58 -11.57
CA PRO A 22 0.27 -17.76 -11.01
C PRO A 22 0.80 -18.17 -9.63
N SER A 23 2.02 -17.76 -9.28
CA SER A 23 2.70 -18.15 -8.03
C SER A 23 3.16 -16.98 -7.16
N VAL A 24 3.03 -15.75 -7.65
CA VAL A 24 3.48 -14.54 -6.97
C VAL A 24 2.26 -13.78 -6.46
N PRO A 25 2.14 -13.48 -5.15
CA PRO A 25 1.05 -12.65 -4.65
C PRO A 25 1.16 -11.23 -5.24
N VAL A 26 0.03 -10.71 -5.72
CA VAL A 26 -0.04 -9.39 -6.33
C VAL A 26 -1.02 -8.51 -5.56
N PHE A 27 -0.61 -7.26 -5.33
CA PHE A 27 -1.43 -6.20 -4.79
C PHE A 27 -1.27 -4.96 -5.67
N LEU A 28 -2.38 -4.45 -6.21
CA LEU A 28 -2.41 -3.22 -6.99
C LEU A 28 -3.38 -2.24 -6.34
N GLU A 29 -2.87 -1.07 -5.97
CA GLU A 29 -3.70 -0.01 -5.39
C GLU A 29 -4.51 0.73 -6.48
N GLN A 30 -5.76 1.05 -6.17
CA GLN A 30 -6.60 1.90 -7.00
C GLN A 30 -6.14 3.36 -6.88
N LEU A 31 -6.33 4.15 -7.93
CA LEU A 31 -5.89 5.55 -8.00
C LEU A 31 -6.34 6.42 -6.81
N SER A 32 -7.50 6.15 -6.22
CA SER A 32 -8.01 6.89 -5.07
C SER A 32 -7.36 6.52 -3.73
N GLY A 33 -6.62 5.40 -3.66
CA GLY A 33 -6.12 4.82 -2.41
C GLY A 33 -7.18 4.06 -1.59
N HIS A 34 -8.43 3.98 -2.08
CA HIS A 34 -9.54 3.37 -1.32
C HIS A 34 -9.84 1.91 -1.69
N ALA A 35 -9.20 1.36 -2.72
CA ALA A 35 -9.42 -0.03 -3.10
C ALA A 35 -8.13 -0.70 -3.56
N CYS A 36 -8.12 -2.02 -3.51
CA CYS A 36 -7.04 -2.84 -4.05
C CYS A 36 -7.58 -3.89 -5.02
N TRP A 37 -6.71 -4.33 -5.93
CA TRP A 37 -6.91 -5.47 -6.81
C TRP A 37 -5.80 -6.48 -6.57
N VAL A 38 -6.21 -7.69 -6.19
CA VAL A 38 -5.33 -8.77 -5.75
C VAL A 38 -5.61 -10.06 -6.50
N ASN A 39 -4.61 -10.93 -6.59
CA ASN A 39 -4.74 -12.24 -7.20
C ASN A 39 -5.16 -13.32 -6.19
N SER A 40 -5.42 -14.54 -6.67
CA SER A 40 -5.79 -15.67 -5.80
C SER A 40 -4.70 -15.95 -4.76
N LYS A 41 -3.42 -15.78 -5.10
CA LYS A 41 -2.32 -16.04 -4.17
C LYS A 41 -2.30 -15.08 -2.97
N ALA A 42 -2.60 -13.80 -3.20
CA ALA A 42 -2.75 -12.84 -2.11
C ALA A 42 -4.00 -13.12 -1.26
N LEU A 43 -5.11 -13.52 -1.87
CA LEU A 43 -6.31 -13.95 -1.14
C LEU A 43 -6.07 -15.20 -0.28
N GLU A 44 -5.28 -16.15 -0.75
CA GLU A 44 -4.87 -17.35 0.02
C GLU A 44 -4.09 -16.97 1.28
N ILE A 45 -3.14 -16.03 1.18
CA ILE A 45 -2.35 -15.55 2.32
C ILE A 45 -3.26 -14.90 3.36
N ALA A 46 -4.24 -14.10 2.92
CA ALA A 46 -5.18 -13.41 3.77
C ALA A 46 -6.43 -14.23 4.13
N ALA A 47 -6.46 -15.53 3.82
CA ALA A 47 -7.69 -16.34 3.89
C ALA A 47 -8.30 -16.40 5.30
N ALA A 48 -7.47 -16.35 6.36
CA ALA A 48 -7.94 -16.35 7.74
C ALA A 48 -8.66 -15.05 8.15
N ASP A 49 -8.42 -13.97 7.42
CA ASP A 49 -8.93 -12.63 7.73
C ASP A 49 -10.12 -12.23 6.87
N ILE A 50 -10.29 -12.90 5.73
CA ILE A 50 -11.39 -12.64 4.81
C ILE A 50 -12.66 -13.34 5.35
N PRO A 51 -13.74 -12.60 5.65
CA PRO A 51 -15.00 -13.20 6.05
C PRO A 51 -15.51 -14.18 4.98
N ALA A 52 -16.04 -15.33 5.41
CA ALA A 52 -16.64 -16.30 4.49
C ALA A 52 -17.86 -15.71 3.74
N SER A 53 -18.60 -14.81 4.39
CA SER A 53 -19.76 -14.11 3.85
C SER A 53 -19.87 -12.71 4.41
N GLY A 54 -20.53 -11.81 3.68
CA GLY A 54 -20.69 -10.42 4.06
C GLY A 54 -19.40 -9.62 3.97
N ASP A 55 -19.47 -8.41 4.53
CA ASP A 55 -18.44 -7.39 4.47
C ASP A 55 -17.90 -7.05 5.88
N PRO A 56 -16.61 -6.68 5.99
CA PRO A 56 -16.07 -6.15 7.23
C PRO A 56 -16.65 -4.75 7.52
N SER A 57 -16.49 -4.31 8.77
CA SER A 57 -16.91 -2.96 9.16
C SER A 57 -16.23 -1.89 8.30
N GLY A 58 -17.03 -1.02 7.68
CA GLY A 58 -16.54 0.10 6.88
C GLY A 58 -15.79 -0.30 5.61
N GLY A 59 -15.95 -1.54 5.13
CA GLY A 59 -15.31 -2.03 3.91
C GLY A 59 -16.25 -2.84 3.05
N HIS A 60 -15.78 -3.21 1.86
CA HIS A 60 -16.53 -4.08 0.95
C HIS A 60 -15.60 -5.06 0.23
N ILE A 61 -16.08 -6.29 0.04
CA ILE A 61 -15.40 -7.33 -0.72
C ILE A 61 -16.27 -7.69 -1.92
N GLU A 62 -15.81 -7.33 -3.11
CA GLU A 62 -16.49 -7.68 -4.36
C GLU A 62 -16.49 -9.21 -4.52
N ARG A 63 -17.65 -9.81 -4.77
CA ARG A 63 -17.83 -11.27 -4.84
C ARG A 63 -18.54 -11.68 -6.12
N ASP A 64 -18.17 -12.83 -6.65
CA ASP A 64 -18.86 -13.43 -7.79
C ASP A 64 -20.24 -14.00 -7.40
N ALA A 65 -20.98 -14.49 -8.40
CA ALA A 65 -22.31 -15.09 -8.20
C ALA A 65 -22.29 -16.35 -7.30
N GLN A 66 -21.11 -16.92 -7.02
CA GLN A 66 -20.92 -18.04 -6.09
C GLN A 66 -20.45 -17.58 -4.70
N GLY A 67 -20.40 -16.27 -4.45
CA GLY A 67 -19.97 -15.68 -3.19
C GLY A 67 -18.45 -15.63 -2.99
N ARG A 68 -17.65 -15.96 -4.00
CA ARG A 68 -16.18 -15.98 -3.88
C ARG A 68 -15.60 -14.59 -4.14
N PRO A 69 -14.63 -14.10 -3.33
CA PRO A 69 -14.00 -12.80 -3.52
C PRO A 69 -13.38 -12.66 -4.91
N THR A 70 -13.80 -11.69 -5.72
CA THR A 70 -13.28 -11.48 -7.07
C THR A 70 -11.84 -11.00 -7.09
N GLY A 71 -11.29 -10.55 -5.95
CA GLY A 71 -9.98 -9.94 -5.83
C GLY A 71 -10.02 -8.42 -5.76
N VAL A 72 -11.20 -7.80 -5.73
CA VAL A 72 -11.34 -6.37 -5.45
C VAL A 72 -11.88 -6.16 -4.03
N LEU A 73 -11.19 -5.34 -3.24
CA LEU A 73 -11.56 -4.98 -1.87
C LEU A 73 -11.48 -3.47 -1.70
N SER A 74 -12.40 -2.87 -0.93
CA SER A 74 -12.41 -1.42 -0.67
C SER A 74 -12.52 -1.06 0.80
N ASP A 75 -12.01 0.13 1.12
CA ASP A 75 -12.05 0.79 2.43
C ASP A 75 -11.58 -0.14 3.55
N GLY A 76 -12.42 -0.43 4.55
CA GLY A 76 -12.12 -1.30 5.69
C GLY A 76 -11.75 -2.74 5.33
N ALA A 77 -11.93 -3.17 4.08
CA ALA A 77 -11.51 -4.48 3.59
C ALA A 77 -10.05 -4.49 3.08
N VAL A 78 -9.49 -3.33 2.68
CA VAL A 78 -8.10 -3.24 2.20
C VAL A 78 -7.08 -3.66 3.28
N PRO A 79 -7.24 -3.26 4.56
CA PRO A 79 -6.37 -3.70 5.65
C PRO A 79 -6.30 -5.22 5.87
N LEU A 80 -7.32 -5.98 5.44
CA LEU A 80 -7.31 -7.44 5.51
C LEU A 80 -6.20 -8.04 4.64
N ILE A 81 -5.81 -7.34 3.57
CA ILE A 81 -4.69 -7.71 2.70
C ILE A 81 -3.40 -7.02 3.13
N THR A 82 -3.41 -5.69 3.29
CA THR A 82 -2.16 -4.91 3.41
C THR A 82 -1.34 -5.27 4.64
N LYS A 83 -1.96 -5.76 5.71
CA LYS A 83 -1.26 -6.23 6.91
C LYS A 83 -0.33 -7.44 6.67
N HIS A 84 -0.52 -8.16 5.56
CA HIS A 84 0.34 -9.28 5.15
C HIS A 84 1.48 -8.84 4.23
N ILE A 85 1.48 -7.57 3.79
CA ILE A 85 2.56 -7.04 2.98
C ILE A 85 3.77 -6.83 3.92
N PRO A 86 4.91 -7.47 3.64
CA PRO A 86 6.10 -7.30 4.47
C PRO A 86 6.58 -5.85 4.40
N PRO A 87 7.21 -5.34 5.47
CA PRO A 87 7.81 -4.02 5.44
C PRO A 87 8.88 -3.93 4.35
N LEU A 88 9.06 -2.74 3.81
CA LEU A 88 10.10 -2.47 2.82
C LEU A 88 11.49 -2.73 3.45
N PRO A 89 12.42 -3.44 2.78
CA PRO A 89 13.76 -3.61 3.29
C PRO A 89 14.48 -2.27 3.47
N ASP A 90 15.23 -2.12 4.56
CA ASP A 90 15.98 -0.89 4.88
C ASP A 90 16.85 -0.38 3.73
N SER A 91 17.47 -1.28 2.96
CA SER A 91 18.32 -0.92 1.81
C SER A 91 17.52 -0.27 0.68
N ILE A 92 16.29 -0.73 0.44
CA ILE A 92 15.41 -0.16 -0.57
C ILE A 92 14.85 1.18 -0.06
N ALA A 93 14.44 1.24 1.21
CA ALA A 93 13.97 2.48 1.83
C ALA A 93 15.06 3.57 1.83
N ASP A 94 16.31 3.22 2.16
CA ASP A 94 17.46 4.13 2.08
C ASP A 94 17.69 4.62 0.64
N SER A 95 17.58 3.74 -0.36
CA SER A 95 17.77 4.09 -1.77
C SER A 95 16.69 5.07 -2.25
N VAL A 96 15.42 4.72 -2.03
CA VAL A 96 14.26 5.53 -2.44
C VAL A 96 14.30 6.90 -1.77
N LEU A 97 14.59 6.96 -0.47
CA LEU A 97 14.72 8.25 0.21
C LEU A 97 15.88 9.08 -0.38
N GLY A 98 17.00 8.45 -0.73
CA GLY A 98 18.11 9.13 -1.40
C GLY A 98 17.70 9.81 -2.71
N GLU A 99 16.91 9.14 -3.53
CA GLU A 99 16.36 9.69 -4.78
C GLU A 99 15.43 10.88 -4.52
N VAL A 100 14.50 10.73 -3.56
CA VAL A 100 13.56 11.81 -3.18
C VAL A 100 14.30 13.04 -2.64
N LEU A 101 15.33 12.85 -1.82
CA LEU A 101 16.15 13.93 -1.30
C LEU A 101 16.93 14.65 -2.42
N GLY A 102 17.42 13.90 -3.40
CA GLY A 102 18.07 14.45 -4.59
C GLY A 102 17.12 15.32 -5.42
N ASP A 103 15.88 14.86 -5.63
CA ASP A 103 14.84 15.60 -6.34
C ASP A 103 14.44 16.87 -5.58
N CYS A 104 14.26 16.76 -4.26
CA CYS A 104 14.02 17.90 -3.38
C CYS A 104 15.13 18.96 -3.50
N ALA A 105 16.40 18.53 -3.49
CA ALA A 105 17.53 19.43 -3.64
C ALA A 105 17.57 20.10 -5.03
N ALA A 106 17.26 19.35 -6.10
CA ALA A 106 17.19 19.88 -7.46
C ALA A 106 16.11 20.97 -7.60
N HIS A 107 15.04 20.88 -6.81
CA HIS A 107 13.98 21.87 -6.71
C HIS A 107 14.21 22.96 -5.65
N GLY A 108 15.37 22.97 -4.98
CA GLY A 108 15.72 23.98 -3.96
C GLY A 108 14.97 23.85 -2.64
N LEU A 109 14.33 22.70 -2.39
CA LEU A 109 13.64 22.43 -1.13
C LEU A 109 14.66 22.23 -0.01
N THR A 110 14.52 23.01 1.06
CA THR A 110 15.43 22.94 2.23
C THR A 110 14.76 22.37 3.48
N GLY A 111 13.46 22.05 3.39
CA GLY A 111 12.75 21.35 4.44
C GLY A 111 11.37 20.87 3.99
N VAL A 112 10.87 19.85 4.67
CA VAL A 112 9.57 19.21 4.42
C VAL A 112 8.84 18.95 5.73
N HIS A 113 7.51 18.96 5.65
CA HIS A 113 6.63 18.53 6.74
C HIS A 113 5.99 17.22 6.30
N ASP A 114 6.31 16.14 7.00
CA ASP A 114 5.69 14.82 6.78
C ASP A 114 4.55 14.65 7.78
N MET A 115 3.31 14.59 7.29
CA MET A 115 2.11 14.56 8.13
C MET A 115 1.67 13.15 8.53
N MET A 116 2.30 12.10 8.00
CA MET A 116 1.89 10.70 8.20
C MET A 116 3.08 9.78 8.47
N ALA A 117 4.17 10.33 9.00
CA ALA A 117 5.39 9.57 9.26
C ALA A 117 5.11 8.39 10.21
N GLN A 118 5.46 7.20 9.77
CA GLN A 118 5.45 5.99 10.59
C GLN A 118 6.75 5.88 11.39
N ARG A 119 6.79 4.94 12.34
CA ARG A 119 8.00 4.69 13.15
C ARG A 119 9.22 4.38 12.27
N ALA A 120 9.02 3.57 11.22
CA ALA A 120 10.09 3.20 10.29
C ALA A 120 10.63 4.42 9.55
N ASP A 121 9.77 5.35 9.13
CA ASP A 121 10.18 6.59 8.45
C ASP A 121 11.03 7.47 9.37
N VAL A 122 10.63 7.64 10.63
CA VAL A 122 11.42 8.39 11.61
C VAL A 122 12.79 7.76 11.82
N GLN A 123 12.86 6.43 11.93
CA GLN A 123 14.14 5.71 12.08
C GLN A 123 15.03 5.86 10.84
N LEU A 124 14.43 5.82 9.65
CA LEU A 124 15.08 6.05 8.37
C LEU A 124 15.68 7.47 8.31
N PHE A 125 14.90 8.50 8.66
CA PHE A 125 15.38 9.88 8.71
C PHE A 125 16.51 10.05 9.73
N GLN A 126 16.37 9.47 10.93
CA GLN A 126 17.39 9.52 11.98
C GLN A 126 18.70 8.88 11.53
N ARG A 127 18.64 7.72 10.88
CA ARG A 127 19.83 7.01 10.38
C ARG A 127 20.57 7.81 9.32
N ARG A 128 19.86 8.42 8.36
CA ARG A 128 20.50 9.30 7.36
C ARG A 128 21.03 10.59 7.97
N HIS A 129 20.30 11.17 8.93
CA HIS A 129 20.77 12.35 9.66
C HIS A 129 22.10 12.08 10.39
N ALA A 130 22.21 10.94 11.08
CA ALA A 130 23.42 10.53 11.77
C ALA A 130 24.65 10.37 10.83
N ARG A 131 24.41 10.08 9.55
CA ARG A 131 25.45 9.99 8.50
C ARG A 131 25.73 11.31 7.79
N GLY A 132 24.96 12.38 8.09
CA GLY A 132 25.03 13.65 7.37
C GLY A 132 24.39 13.62 5.97
N GLU A 133 23.59 12.59 5.68
CA GLU A 133 23.07 12.28 4.34
C GLU A 133 21.59 12.69 4.15
N LEU A 134 20.99 13.37 5.12
CA LEU A 134 19.57 13.76 5.06
C LEU A 134 19.33 15.00 4.18
N GLY A 135 20.31 15.90 4.05
CA GLY A 135 20.29 17.01 3.07
C GLY A 135 19.24 18.11 3.25
N LEU A 136 18.19 17.91 4.05
CA LEU A 136 17.12 18.88 4.34
C LEU A 136 16.55 18.71 5.76
N ARG A 137 15.79 19.71 6.22
CA ARG A 137 15.09 19.67 7.52
C ARG A 137 13.78 18.88 7.39
N VAL A 138 13.60 17.83 8.19
CA VAL A 138 12.35 17.07 8.23
C VAL A 138 11.60 17.38 9.51
N TYR A 139 10.37 17.89 9.39
CA TYR A 139 9.40 17.95 10.48
C TYR A 139 8.42 16.79 10.32
N ALA A 140 8.66 15.70 11.03
CA ALA A 140 7.83 14.50 10.98
C ALA A 140 6.75 14.54 12.07
N MET A 141 5.50 14.63 11.66
CA MET A 141 4.32 14.44 12.51
C MET A 141 3.94 12.97 12.45
N ARG A 142 4.10 12.29 13.58
CA ARG A 142 3.70 10.89 13.71
C ARG A 142 2.21 10.83 14.02
N ASP A 143 1.49 9.95 13.35
CA ASP A 143 0.12 9.62 13.73
C ASP A 143 0.08 9.08 15.19
N GLY A 144 -0.85 9.61 15.99
CA GLY A 144 -1.09 9.21 17.37
C GLY A 144 -2.15 8.10 17.51
N ILE A 145 -2.82 7.71 16.42
CA ILE A 145 -4.01 6.85 16.47
C ILE A 145 -3.67 5.35 16.47
N ASN A 146 -2.44 4.94 16.16
CA ASN A 146 -2.04 3.51 16.15
C ASN A 146 -0.63 3.26 16.73
N SER A 147 -0.35 3.83 17.91
CA SER A 147 0.85 3.48 18.66
C SER A 147 0.63 2.23 19.52
N ALA A 148 0.75 1.05 18.89
CA ALA A 148 1.11 -0.19 19.57
C ALA A 148 2.48 -0.66 19.04
#